data_AF-M7ZWZ4-F1
#
_entry.id   AF-M7ZWZ4-F1
#
_cell.length_a   1.000
_cell.length_b   1.000
_cell.length_c   1.000
_cell.angle_alpha   90.00
_cell.angle_beta   90.00
_cell.angle_gamma   90.00
#
_symmetry.space_group_name_H-M   'P 1'
#
loop_
_entity.id
_entity.type
_entity.pdbx_description
1 polymer ?
#
loop_
_entity_poly.entity_id
_entity_poly.type
_entity_poly.pdbx_seq_one_letter_code
_entity_poly.pdbx_strand_id
1 'polypeptide(L)'
;MSSQQSPSPAEAKSPRPPAPTTTVTALDDDLLREIFLRLHSLPTLVRAALSCRTFFHAVRSSPAFRRSFREVHPPPLLGLFFDPDGPSIPAFAPLRRRSDPDLAAVVRGADFFLTRLPDDDDDAAALPEWVIYDCRDGYILLEHGSLEQYAVYNPLTRALDLIPQPPDEIFDDQHGDASCLGCYILSSQEGGEPLRLVYTCHDESRARAAVFSSESREWQGLPWSEPVRPLPEDEHWLKVGTMANGFVYWTHKNQAYILVLNTVTLQFSQMDVPPDLVDQDLMFKVGETKDGRPCIVCPIDFELHAWVWRAGQDGIETWIFDKKSVRPLPEDEHWLKVGTMANGFVYWTHKNQAYILVLNTVTLQFSQMDVPPDLVDQDLMFKVGETKDGRPCIVCPIDFELHAWVWRAGQDGIETWIFDKKFSLETIVEVTEGTFEQHCELKVLAIIGGFVYFCTMDMLHDAIYPCWFLSLCMETGELGTLFRRRFDGHVYPYIMAWPPSLIDNKVNPQFEEGVSFSRLAYTCGPREQGILGVLDLQTMNKVLLAKWLRKLKIEDHLWQKLL
;
A
#
# COMPACT_ATOMS: atom_id res chain seq x y z
N MET A 1 34.96 -34.01 -85.85
CA MET A 1 33.51 -34.13 -85.66
C MET A 1 33.28 -35.01 -84.45
N SER A 2 33.04 -34.41 -83.28
CA SER A 2 32.60 -35.13 -82.08
C SER A 2 31.29 -34.48 -81.62
N SER A 3 30.22 -35.23 -81.77
CA SER A 3 28.86 -34.84 -81.40
C SER A 3 28.70 -34.80 -79.88
N GLN A 4 28.14 -33.70 -79.40
CA GLN A 4 27.83 -33.44 -77.99
C GLN A 4 26.72 -34.38 -77.51
N GLN A 5 26.94 -35.04 -76.36
CA GLN A 5 25.91 -35.69 -75.56
C GLN A 5 25.29 -34.66 -74.62
N SER A 6 23.96 -34.56 -74.63
CA SER A 6 23.14 -33.74 -73.74
C SER A 6 23.06 -34.38 -72.34
N PRO A 7 23.15 -33.61 -71.23
CA PRO A 7 22.77 -34.12 -69.92
C PRO A 7 21.26 -34.02 -69.66
N SER A 8 20.74 -34.98 -68.90
CA SER A 8 19.34 -35.14 -68.45
C SER A 8 18.85 -33.94 -67.60
N PRO A 9 17.53 -33.65 -67.52
CA PRO A 9 17.01 -32.54 -66.72
C PRO A 9 17.15 -32.83 -65.22
N ALA A 10 17.59 -31.83 -64.45
CA ALA A 10 17.60 -31.89 -63.00
C ALA A 10 16.18 -31.86 -62.44
N GLU A 11 15.87 -32.79 -61.53
CA GLU A 11 14.62 -32.79 -60.75
C GLU A 11 14.48 -31.49 -59.94
N ALA A 12 13.37 -30.78 -60.16
CA ALA A 12 13.00 -29.62 -59.38
C ALA A 12 12.64 -30.05 -57.94
N LYS A 13 13.41 -29.58 -56.95
CA LYS A 13 13.06 -29.71 -55.53
C LYS A 13 11.72 -29.00 -55.26
N SER A 14 10.73 -29.76 -54.79
CA SER A 14 9.47 -29.20 -54.26
C SER A 14 9.76 -28.18 -53.14
N PRO A 15 9.05 -27.04 -53.07
CA PRO A 15 9.17 -26.12 -51.95
C PRO A 15 8.74 -26.81 -50.66
N ARG A 16 9.51 -26.59 -49.58
CA ARG A 16 9.12 -27.00 -48.22
C ARG A 16 7.86 -26.23 -47.83
N PRO A 17 6.82 -26.88 -47.25
CA PRO A 17 5.62 -26.18 -46.83
C PRO A 17 5.98 -25.08 -45.81
N PRO A 18 5.31 -23.91 -45.86
CA PRO A 18 5.55 -22.84 -44.90
C PRO A 18 5.24 -23.36 -43.49
N ALA A 19 6.11 -23.04 -42.53
CA ALA A 19 5.87 -23.32 -41.13
C ALA A 19 4.52 -22.69 -40.71
N PRO A 20 3.68 -23.39 -39.92
CA PRO A 20 2.41 -22.85 -39.49
C PRO A 20 2.62 -21.51 -38.78
N THR A 21 1.83 -20.51 -39.15
CA THR A 21 1.88 -19.19 -38.53
C THR A 21 1.39 -19.30 -37.09
N THR A 22 2.30 -19.23 -36.13
CA THR A 22 1.97 -19.24 -34.70
C THR A 22 1.22 -17.95 -34.37
N THR A 23 -0.10 -18.04 -34.19
CA THR A 23 -0.92 -16.93 -33.71
C THR A 23 -0.90 -16.88 -32.19
N VAL A 24 -1.17 -15.72 -31.60
CA VAL A 24 -1.23 -15.52 -30.13
C VAL A 24 -2.24 -16.47 -29.46
N THR A 25 -3.25 -16.91 -30.19
CA THR A 25 -4.23 -17.92 -29.77
C THR A 25 -3.68 -19.35 -29.68
N ALA A 26 -2.43 -19.57 -30.11
CA ALA A 26 -1.73 -20.85 -30.00
C ALA A 26 -0.89 -20.96 -28.72
N LEU A 27 -0.77 -19.88 -27.94
CA LEU A 27 -0.21 -19.94 -26.59
C LEU A 27 -1.24 -20.55 -25.65
N ASP A 28 -0.85 -21.57 -24.90
CA ASP A 28 -1.68 -22.10 -23.82
C ASP A 28 -1.69 -21.15 -22.61
N ASP A 29 -2.64 -21.40 -21.70
CA ASP A 29 -2.82 -20.55 -20.51
C ASP A 29 -1.59 -20.58 -19.59
N ASP A 30 -0.80 -21.65 -19.58
CA ASP A 30 0.37 -21.80 -18.70
C ASP A 30 1.54 -20.93 -19.19
N LEU A 31 1.83 -20.95 -20.49
CA LEU A 31 2.80 -20.05 -21.11
C LEU A 31 2.40 -18.58 -20.97
N LEU A 32 1.10 -18.27 -21.09
CA LEU A 32 0.59 -16.91 -20.86
C LEU A 32 0.83 -16.46 -19.42
N ARG A 33 0.58 -17.33 -18.43
CA ARG A 33 0.84 -17.04 -17.01
C ARG A 33 2.34 -16.85 -16.73
N GLU A 34 3.22 -17.65 -17.34
CA GLU A 34 4.68 -17.46 -17.21
C GLU A 34 5.15 -16.11 -17.77
N ILE A 35 4.58 -15.68 -18.91
CA ILE A 35 4.85 -14.36 -19.49
C ILE A 35 4.31 -13.27 -18.56
N PHE A 36 3.10 -13.44 -18.04
CA PHE A 36 2.44 -12.46 -17.17
C PHE A 36 3.13 -12.30 -15.81
N LEU A 37 3.72 -13.36 -15.25
CA LEU A 37 4.52 -13.27 -14.03
C LEU A 37 5.75 -12.36 -14.18
N ARG A 38 6.23 -12.12 -15.41
CA ARG A 38 7.37 -11.25 -15.70
C ARG A 38 6.98 -9.79 -15.93
N LEU A 39 5.69 -9.46 -15.93
CA LEU A 39 5.24 -8.07 -16.02
C LEU A 39 5.67 -7.31 -14.76
N HIS A 40 6.12 -6.07 -14.94
CA HIS A 40 6.74 -5.29 -13.86
C HIS A 40 5.75 -4.75 -12.80
N SER A 41 4.44 -4.75 -13.07
CA SER A 41 3.45 -4.18 -12.15
C SER A 41 2.04 -4.69 -12.41
N LEU A 42 1.19 -4.60 -11.38
CA LEU A 42 -0.24 -4.93 -11.46
C LEU A 42 -0.99 -4.13 -12.55
N PRO A 43 -0.84 -2.79 -12.68
CA PRO A 43 -1.44 -2.03 -13.79
C PRO A 43 -1.12 -2.61 -15.17
N THR A 44 0.13 -3.02 -15.38
CA THR A 44 0.59 -3.61 -16.63
C THR A 44 -0.08 -4.94 -16.91
N LEU A 45 -0.19 -5.78 -15.87
CA LEU A 45 -0.94 -7.03 -15.92
C LEU A 45 -2.41 -6.80 -16.24
N VAL A 46 -3.07 -5.85 -15.58
CA VAL A 46 -4.47 -5.51 -15.83
C VAL A 46 -4.66 -5.08 -17.28
N ARG A 47 -3.81 -4.19 -17.79
CA ARG A 47 -3.85 -3.76 -19.19
C ARG A 47 -3.65 -4.92 -20.16
N ALA A 48 -2.69 -5.81 -19.88
CA ALA A 48 -2.43 -6.99 -20.70
C ALA A 48 -3.63 -7.95 -20.68
N ALA A 49 -4.15 -8.28 -19.50
CA ALA A 49 -5.29 -9.16 -19.32
C ALA A 49 -6.53 -8.65 -20.06
N LEU A 50 -6.79 -7.34 -20.01
CA LEU A 50 -7.94 -6.71 -20.69
C LEU A 50 -7.78 -6.60 -22.21
N SER A 51 -6.63 -6.96 -22.78
CA SER A 51 -6.42 -6.89 -24.23
C SER A 51 -7.21 -7.94 -25.03
N CYS A 52 -7.51 -9.10 -24.43
CA CYS A 52 -8.37 -10.10 -25.05
C CYS A 52 -8.96 -11.09 -24.03
N ARG A 53 -10.02 -11.80 -24.43
CA ARG A 53 -10.71 -12.78 -23.58
C ARG A 53 -9.81 -13.92 -23.11
N THR A 54 -8.90 -14.42 -23.94
CA THR A 54 -7.96 -15.49 -23.57
C THR A 54 -7.02 -15.04 -22.46
N PHE A 55 -6.49 -13.82 -22.53
CA PHE A 55 -5.56 -13.30 -21.53
C PHE A 55 -6.28 -13.00 -20.22
N PHE A 56 -7.47 -12.40 -20.33
CA PHE A 56 -8.36 -12.20 -19.20
C PHE A 56 -8.67 -13.53 -18.50
N HIS A 57 -9.02 -14.57 -19.27
CA HIS A 57 -9.30 -15.91 -18.74
C HIS A 57 -8.06 -16.53 -18.08
N ALA A 58 -6.89 -16.46 -18.72
CA ALA A 58 -5.65 -17.05 -18.18
C ALA A 58 -5.30 -16.49 -16.79
N VAL A 59 -5.54 -15.19 -16.56
CA VAL A 59 -5.35 -14.51 -15.28
C VAL A 59 -6.48 -14.82 -14.29
N ARG A 60 -7.73 -14.68 -14.72
CA ARG A 60 -8.92 -14.84 -13.86
C ARG A 60 -9.12 -16.28 -13.37
N SER A 61 -8.80 -17.27 -14.20
CA SER A 61 -9.04 -18.68 -13.89
C SER A 61 -8.05 -19.30 -12.89
N SER A 62 -6.93 -18.62 -12.58
CA SER A 62 -5.85 -19.21 -11.77
C SER A 62 -5.57 -18.40 -10.50
N PRO A 63 -6.16 -18.79 -9.35
CA PRO A 63 -5.80 -18.22 -8.04
C PRO A 63 -4.32 -18.39 -7.72
N ALA A 64 -3.71 -19.52 -8.11
CA ALA A 64 -2.30 -19.80 -7.92
C ALA A 64 -1.41 -18.78 -8.65
N PHE A 65 -1.72 -18.45 -9.91
CA PHE A 65 -1.00 -17.40 -10.64
C PHE A 65 -1.12 -16.05 -9.93
N ARG A 66 -2.31 -15.67 -9.45
CA ARG A 66 -2.53 -14.39 -8.75
C ARG A 66 -1.72 -14.31 -7.46
N ARG A 67 -1.66 -15.40 -6.69
CA ARG A 67 -0.82 -15.51 -5.49
C ARG A 67 0.66 -15.35 -5.83
N SER A 68 1.17 -16.12 -6.79
CA SER A 68 2.56 -16.00 -7.23
C SER A 68 2.89 -14.61 -7.76
N PHE A 69 1.97 -13.96 -8.48
CA PHE A 69 2.19 -12.59 -8.95
C PHE A 69 2.32 -11.61 -7.77
N ARG A 70 1.50 -11.74 -6.71
CA ARG A 70 1.60 -10.87 -5.51
C ARG A 70 2.88 -11.11 -4.71
N GLU A 71 3.35 -12.35 -4.66
CA GLU A 71 4.62 -12.69 -4.00
C GLU A 71 5.82 -12.05 -4.70
N VAL A 72 5.74 -11.92 -6.03
CA VAL A 72 6.83 -11.34 -6.85
C VAL A 72 6.69 -9.82 -6.98
N HIS A 73 5.47 -9.29 -7.03
CA HIS A 73 5.18 -7.89 -7.32
C HIS A 73 4.42 -7.22 -6.17
N PRO A 74 5.04 -6.27 -5.45
CA PRO A 74 4.36 -5.55 -4.38
C PRO A 74 3.18 -4.73 -4.95
N PRO A 75 2.05 -4.64 -4.22
CA PRO A 75 0.92 -3.80 -4.61
C PRO A 75 1.34 -2.32 -4.83
N PRO A 76 0.96 -1.68 -5.95
CA PRO A 76 1.43 -0.33 -6.22
C PRO A 76 0.66 0.71 -5.41
N LEU A 77 1.40 1.55 -4.68
CA LEU A 77 0.88 2.75 -4.04
C LEU A 77 0.61 3.83 -5.10
N LEU A 78 -0.65 4.23 -5.26
CA LEU A 78 -1.07 5.19 -6.30
C LEU A 78 -1.10 6.64 -5.81
N GLY A 79 -1.29 6.84 -4.51
CA GLY A 79 -1.42 8.16 -3.92
C GLY A 79 -1.76 8.09 -2.45
N LEU A 80 -2.03 9.26 -1.90
CA LEU A 80 -2.39 9.46 -0.50
C LEU A 80 -3.72 10.19 -0.45
N PHE A 81 -4.60 9.73 0.43
CA PHE A 81 -5.80 10.47 0.80
C PHE A 81 -5.61 11.23 2.10
N PHE A 82 -6.38 12.31 2.22
CA PHE A 82 -6.35 13.22 3.36
C PHE A 82 -7.79 13.62 3.73
N ASP A 83 -8.16 13.43 4.99
CA ASP A 83 -9.43 13.93 5.56
C ASP A 83 -9.46 15.44 5.51
N PRO A 84 -10.49 16.14 5.03
CA PRO A 84 -10.56 17.58 4.72
C PRO A 84 -10.25 18.58 5.87
N ASP A 85 -9.86 19.84 5.55
CA ASP A 85 -9.80 20.95 6.53
C ASP A 85 -11.22 21.57 6.62
N GLY A 86 -12.12 20.94 7.37
CA GLY A 86 -13.52 21.35 7.48
C GLY A 86 -14.46 20.64 6.49
N PRO A 87 -15.63 21.21 6.17
CA PRO A 87 -16.73 20.51 5.48
C PRO A 87 -16.47 20.33 3.99
N SER A 88 -15.68 19.33 3.62
CA SER A 88 -15.43 19.01 2.22
C SER A 88 -15.17 17.52 2.03
N ILE A 89 -15.11 17.09 0.78
CA ILE A 89 -14.77 15.71 0.44
C ILE A 89 -13.26 15.49 0.64
N PRO A 90 -12.82 14.32 1.13
CA PRO A 90 -11.41 13.99 1.25
C PRO A 90 -10.63 14.17 -0.05
N ALA A 91 -9.44 14.75 0.08
CA ALA A 91 -8.58 15.05 -1.06
C ALA A 91 -7.65 13.88 -1.37
N PHE A 92 -7.35 13.70 -2.67
CA PHE A 92 -6.36 12.72 -3.13
C PHE A 92 -5.16 13.38 -3.79
N ALA A 93 -3.97 12.97 -3.38
CA ALA A 93 -2.73 13.34 -4.02
C ALA A 93 -2.08 12.12 -4.70
N PRO A 94 -1.98 12.08 -6.03
CA PRO A 94 -1.34 10.97 -6.71
C PRO A 94 0.17 10.97 -6.47
N LEU A 95 0.73 9.79 -6.23
CA LEU A 95 2.18 9.58 -6.25
C LEU A 95 2.67 9.72 -7.69
N ARG A 96 3.44 10.77 -7.98
CA ARG A 96 3.90 11.07 -9.34
C ARG A 96 5.05 10.16 -9.77
N ARG A 97 4.82 8.87 -10.04
CA ARG A 97 5.82 7.98 -10.68
C ARG A 97 5.90 8.25 -12.19
N ARG A 98 6.52 9.37 -12.59
CA ARG A 98 6.58 9.85 -14.00
C ARG A 98 7.09 8.82 -15.02
N SER A 99 7.82 7.79 -14.60
CA SER A 99 8.38 6.77 -15.49
C SER A 99 7.45 5.58 -15.79
N ASP A 100 6.30 5.44 -15.10
CA ASP A 100 5.35 4.34 -15.35
C ASP A 100 4.05 4.88 -16.00
N PRO A 101 3.88 4.70 -17.34
CA PRO A 101 2.69 5.18 -18.05
C PRO A 101 1.42 4.45 -17.63
N ASP A 102 1.52 3.20 -17.17
CA ASP A 102 0.37 2.39 -16.77
C ASP A 102 -0.16 2.82 -15.40
N LEU A 103 0.72 3.17 -14.46
CA LEU A 103 0.30 3.81 -13.19
C LEU A 103 -0.37 5.17 -13.44
N ALA A 104 0.20 5.99 -14.32
CA ALA A 104 -0.36 7.30 -14.65
C ALA A 104 -1.75 7.18 -15.32
N ALA A 105 -1.94 6.16 -16.16
CA ALA A 105 -3.22 5.83 -16.78
C ALA A 105 -4.29 5.45 -15.72
N VAL A 106 -3.91 4.62 -14.74
CA VAL A 106 -4.81 4.26 -13.62
C VAL A 106 -5.24 5.50 -12.84
N VAL A 107 -4.30 6.38 -12.47
CA VAL A 107 -4.58 7.63 -11.77
C VAL A 107 -5.54 8.53 -12.54
N ARG A 108 -5.38 8.63 -13.87
CA ARG A 108 -6.26 9.45 -14.72
C ARG A 108 -7.66 8.86 -14.91
N GLY A 109 -7.80 7.54 -14.89
CA GLY A 109 -9.08 6.86 -15.17
C GLY A 109 -9.98 6.66 -13.96
N ALA A 110 -9.39 6.64 -12.76
CA ALA A 110 -10.07 6.42 -11.51
C ALA A 110 -10.74 7.70 -10.97
N ASP A 111 -11.76 7.52 -10.16
CA ASP A 111 -12.45 8.62 -9.49
C ASP A 111 -11.88 8.87 -8.09
N PHE A 112 -10.68 9.43 -8.04
CA PHE A 112 -10.03 9.80 -6.79
C PHE A 112 -10.57 11.10 -6.17
N PHE A 113 -11.44 11.81 -6.89
CA PHE A 113 -12.16 12.98 -6.37
C PHE A 113 -13.48 12.60 -5.67
N LEU A 114 -13.77 11.29 -5.57
CA LEU A 114 -14.93 10.75 -4.87
C LEU A 114 -16.26 11.39 -5.34
N THR A 115 -16.36 11.71 -6.63
CA THR A 115 -17.47 12.49 -7.22
C THR A 115 -18.86 11.87 -7.11
N ARG A 116 -18.96 10.64 -6.62
CA ARG A 116 -20.20 9.91 -6.41
C ARG A 116 -20.72 9.98 -4.98
N LEU A 117 -19.92 10.49 -4.04
CA LEU A 117 -20.40 10.71 -2.69
C LEU A 117 -21.55 11.71 -2.72
N PRO A 118 -22.62 11.47 -1.94
CA PRO A 118 -23.66 12.47 -1.73
C PRO A 118 -23.05 13.78 -1.20
N ASP A 119 -23.53 14.89 -1.76
CA ASP A 119 -23.24 16.25 -1.27
C ASP A 119 -24.54 16.80 -0.66
N ASP A 120 -24.45 17.41 0.52
CA ASP A 120 -25.61 18.00 1.20
C ASP A 120 -25.83 19.42 0.67
N ASP A 121 -26.53 19.53 -0.47
CA ASP A 121 -26.82 20.82 -1.13
C ASP A 121 -27.89 21.68 -0.41
N ASP A 122 -28.64 21.12 0.57
CA ASP A 122 -29.92 21.70 1.01
C ASP A 122 -29.92 22.39 2.40
N ASP A 123 -28.86 22.29 3.21
CA ASP A 123 -28.78 23.01 4.50
C ASP A 123 -27.47 23.79 4.63
N ALA A 124 -27.51 25.10 4.35
CA ALA A 124 -26.38 26.03 4.46
C ALA A 124 -25.77 26.17 5.89
N ALA A 125 -26.29 25.42 6.87
CA ALA A 125 -25.84 25.38 8.25
C ALA A 125 -25.38 23.98 8.71
N ALA A 126 -25.56 22.92 7.91
CA ALA A 126 -25.07 21.59 8.20
C ALA A 126 -23.82 21.32 7.33
N LEU A 127 -22.75 20.90 7.97
CA LEU A 127 -21.49 20.59 7.32
C LEU A 127 -21.51 19.11 6.90
N PRO A 128 -21.45 18.78 5.59
CA PRO A 128 -21.13 17.41 5.21
C PRO A 128 -19.65 17.16 5.52
N GLU A 129 -19.38 16.21 6.42
CA GLU A 129 -18.02 15.83 6.82
C GLU A 129 -17.84 14.34 6.53
N TRP A 130 -17.42 14.03 5.30
CA TRP A 130 -16.91 12.70 4.97
C TRP A 130 -15.47 12.59 5.52
N VAL A 131 -15.28 11.78 6.55
CA VAL A 131 -13.96 11.46 7.13
C VAL A 131 -13.59 10.04 6.74
N ILE A 132 -12.35 9.82 6.31
CA ILE A 132 -11.83 8.49 6.01
C ILE A 132 -11.56 7.77 7.32
N TYR A 133 -12.08 6.56 7.42
CA TYR A 133 -11.88 5.68 8.56
C TYR A 133 -10.81 4.60 8.27
N ASP A 134 -10.80 4.07 7.04
CA ASP A 134 -9.81 3.09 6.58
C ASP A 134 -9.62 3.17 5.06
N CYS A 135 -8.45 2.77 4.58
CA CYS A 135 -8.14 2.67 3.15
C CYS A 135 -7.39 1.36 2.90
N ARG A 136 -8.13 0.34 2.44
CA ARG A 136 -7.66 -1.04 2.40
C ARG A 136 -8.20 -1.78 1.19
N ASP A 137 -7.36 -2.62 0.60
CA ASP A 137 -7.72 -3.46 -0.56
C ASP A 137 -8.40 -2.68 -1.71
N GLY A 138 -7.95 -1.43 -1.94
CA GLY A 138 -8.49 -0.56 -2.98
C GLY A 138 -9.86 0.06 -2.67
N TYR A 139 -10.40 -0.18 -1.48
CA TYR A 139 -11.59 0.47 -0.94
C TYR A 139 -11.22 1.55 0.08
N ILE A 140 -12.08 2.55 0.17
CA ILE A 140 -12.01 3.65 1.14
C ILE A 140 -13.29 3.55 1.96
N LEU A 141 -13.13 3.36 3.27
CA LEU A 141 -14.21 3.48 4.23
C LEU A 141 -14.27 4.93 4.67
N LEU A 142 -15.42 5.55 4.50
CA LEU A 142 -15.70 6.92 4.92
C LEU A 142 -16.86 6.89 5.90
N GLU A 143 -16.84 7.79 6.87
CA GLU A 143 -17.93 8.06 7.80
C GLU A 143 -18.45 9.47 7.54
N HIS A 144 -19.77 9.61 7.51
CA HIS A 144 -20.43 10.91 7.44
C HIS A 144 -20.83 11.36 8.84
N GLY A 145 -20.20 12.42 9.35
CA GLY A 145 -20.35 12.85 10.74
C GLY A 145 -21.79 13.20 11.15
N SER A 146 -22.64 13.68 10.23
CA SER A 146 -24.00 14.18 10.53
C SER A 146 -25.13 13.28 10.03
N LEU A 147 -24.87 12.37 9.08
CA LEU A 147 -25.90 11.52 8.48
C LEU A 147 -25.90 10.10 9.07
N GLU A 148 -25.04 9.86 10.07
CA GLU A 148 -24.88 8.57 10.74
C GLU A 148 -24.77 7.43 9.70
N GLN A 149 -23.89 7.60 8.72
CA GLN A 149 -23.74 6.70 7.58
C GLN A 149 -22.27 6.45 7.27
N TYR A 150 -21.98 5.21 6.87
CA TYR A 150 -20.71 4.84 6.28
C TYR A 150 -20.82 4.77 4.75
N ALA A 151 -19.74 5.09 4.06
CA ALA A 151 -19.57 4.83 2.64
C ALA A 151 -18.36 3.96 2.40
N VAL A 152 -18.54 2.88 1.66
CA VAL A 152 -17.44 2.08 1.13
C VAL A 152 -17.29 2.41 -0.35
N TYR A 153 -16.20 3.08 -0.69
CA TYR A 153 -15.95 3.57 -2.04
C TYR A 153 -14.74 2.90 -2.68
N ASN A 154 -14.86 2.49 -3.95
CA ASN A 154 -13.74 2.00 -4.75
C ASN A 154 -13.47 2.97 -5.91
N PRO A 155 -12.44 3.84 -5.83
CA PRO A 155 -12.13 4.82 -6.88
C PRO A 155 -11.91 4.22 -8.27
N LEU A 156 -11.33 3.02 -8.35
CA LEU A 156 -11.01 2.36 -9.62
C LEU A 156 -12.26 1.90 -10.38
N THR A 157 -13.24 1.38 -9.65
CA THR A 157 -14.50 0.87 -10.23
C THR A 157 -15.65 1.87 -10.13
N ARG A 158 -15.48 2.92 -9.31
CA ARG A 158 -16.50 3.90 -8.91
C ARG A 158 -17.69 3.26 -8.20
N ALA A 159 -17.50 2.07 -7.64
CA ALA A 159 -18.51 1.41 -6.82
C ALA A 159 -18.64 2.17 -5.50
N LEU A 160 -19.87 2.53 -5.15
CA LEU A 160 -20.23 3.19 -3.90
C LEU A 160 -21.29 2.34 -3.21
N ASP A 161 -21.00 1.92 -1.99
CA ASP A 161 -21.96 1.30 -1.09
C ASP A 161 -22.17 2.23 0.10
N LEU A 162 -23.36 2.83 0.19
CA LEU A 162 -23.83 3.54 1.37
C LEU A 162 -24.40 2.54 2.37
N ILE A 163 -23.99 2.67 3.63
CA ILE A 163 -24.25 1.72 4.70
C ILE A 163 -24.77 2.53 5.91
N PRO A 164 -25.94 2.18 6.47
CA PRO A 164 -26.42 2.85 7.67
C PRO A 164 -25.47 2.62 8.84
N GLN A 165 -25.42 3.53 9.82
CA GLN A 165 -24.69 3.23 11.04
C GLN A 165 -25.25 1.97 11.75
N PRO A 166 -24.39 1.28 12.51
CA PRO A 166 -24.82 0.19 13.35
C PRO A 166 -25.92 0.68 14.31
N PRO A 167 -27.06 -0.03 14.42
CA PRO A 167 -28.17 0.46 15.20
C PRO A 167 -27.91 0.34 16.71
N ASP A 168 -28.64 1.10 17.51
CA ASP A 168 -28.42 1.22 18.96
C ASP A 168 -28.50 -0.12 19.70
N GLU A 169 -29.21 -1.13 19.17
CA GLU A 169 -29.29 -2.46 19.79
C GLU A 169 -27.92 -3.17 19.86
N ILE A 170 -26.92 -2.71 19.11
CA ILE A 170 -25.54 -3.19 19.24
C ILE A 170 -24.93 -2.81 20.60
N PHE A 171 -25.52 -1.86 21.32
CA PHE A 171 -25.14 -1.46 22.67
C PHE A 171 -25.99 -2.12 23.76
N ASP A 172 -26.98 -2.95 23.38
CA ASP A 172 -27.81 -3.67 24.37
C ASP A 172 -26.96 -4.53 25.31
N ASP A 173 -27.36 -4.56 26.57
CA ASP A 173 -26.68 -5.25 27.67
C ASP A 173 -25.26 -4.75 27.97
N GLN A 174 -24.87 -3.53 27.57
CA GLN A 174 -23.59 -2.93 27.97
C GLN A 174 -23.51 -2.68 29.48
N HIS A 175 -22.30 -2.76 30.04
CA HIS A 175 -22.03 -2.30 31.41
C HIS A 175 -21.36 -0.92 31.37
N GLY A 176 -21.99 0.07 32.02
CA GLY A 176 -21.48 1.44 32.02
C GLY A 176 -21.61 2.11 30.65
N ASP A 177 -20.60 2.90 30.29
CA ASP A 177 -20.53 3.58 29.00
C ASP A 177 -19.83 2.71 27.96
N ALA A 178 -20.35 2.72 26.74
CA ALA A 178 -19.73 2.04 25.61
C ALA A 178 -19.05 3.03 24.67
N SER A 179 -17.91 2.62 24.13
CA SER A 179 -17.10 3.41 23.21
C SER A 179 -16.82 2.61 21.93
N CYS A 180 -16.80 3.32 20.81
CA CYS A 180 -16.40 2.75 19.52
C CYS A 180 -14.89 2.44 19.51
N LEU A 181 -14.53 1.23 19.09
CA LEU A 181 -13.13 0.82 18.86
C LEU A 181 -12.67 1.03 17.42
N GLY A 182 -13.62 0.97 16.48
CA GLY A 182 -13.34 1.11 15.06
C GLY A 182 -14.31 0.37 14.15
N CYS A 183 -14.29 0.74 12.88
CA CYS A 183 -14.96 0.04 11.79
C CYS A 183 -13.92 -0.40 10.74
N TYR A 184 -13.98 -1.65 10.30
CA TYR A 184 -12.97 -2.25 9.43
C TYR A 184 -13.59 -2.90 8.20
N ILE A 185 -12.96 -2.71 7.04
CA ILE A 185 -13.33 -3.41 5.81
C ILE A 185 -12.72 -4.82 5.81
N LEU A 186 -13.57 -5.83 5.64
CA LEU A 186 -13.16 -7.19 5.33
C LEU A 186 -13.46 -7.49 3.86
N SER A 187 -12.39 -7.67 3.09
CA SER A 187 -12.45 -8.02 1.67
C SER A 187 -11.68 -9.32 1.40
N SER A 188 -12.19 -10.16 0.49
CA SER A 188 -11.48 -11.37 0.05
C SER A 188 -10.51 -11.03 -1.07
N GLN A 189 -9.22 -11.30 -0.86
CA GLN A 189 -8.19 -11.14 -1.91
C GLN A 189 -8.36 -12.11 -3.09
N GLU A 190 -9.07 -13.22 -2.91
CA GLU A 190 -9.38 -14.20 -3.97
C GLU A 190 -10.84 -14.11 -4.46
N GLY A 191 -11.60 -13.11 -3.99
CA GLY A 191 -12.96 -12.83 -4.44
C GLY A 191 -13.96 -13.88 -3.98
N GLY A 192 -15.19 -13.78 -4.46
CA GLY A 192 -16.27 -14.75 -4.19
C GLY A 192 -17.08 -14.51 -2.91
N GLU A 193 -16.49 -13.83 -1.92
CA GLU A 193 -17.21 -13.37 -0.72
C GLU A 193 -17.67 -11.92 -0.87
N PRO A 194 -18.87 -11.59 -0.36
CA PRO A 194 -19.35 -10.22 -0.32
C PRO A 194 -18.48 -9.37 0.60
N LEU A 195 -18.38 -8.08 0.26
CA LEU A 195 -17.76 -7.09 1.14
C LEU A 195 -18.50 -7.07 2.48
N ARG A 196 -17.73 -7.15 3.57
CA ARG A 196 -18.23 -7.07 4.94
C ARG A 196 -17.60 -5.89 5.67
N LEU A 197 -18.37 -5.20 6.49
CA LEU A 197 -17.82 -4.27 7.48
C LEU A 197 -17.94 -4.89 8.87
N VAL A 198 -16.91 -4.69 9.69
CA VAL A 198 -16.92 -5.06 11.10
C VAL A 198 -16.81 -3.79 11.93
N TYR A 199 -17.91 -3.44 12.58
CA TYR A 199 -17.94 -2.43 13.61
C TYR A 199 -17.58 -3.07 14.94
N THR A 200 -16.80 -2.38 15.75
CA THR A 200 -16.35 -2.86 17.06
C THR A 200 -16.55 -1.80 18.11
N CYS A 201 -17.01 -2.22 19.28
CA CYS A 201 -17.17 -1.38 20.45
C CYS A 201 -16.71 -2.13 21.70
N HIS A 202 -16.52 -1.38 22.77
CA HIS A 202 -16.22 -1.92 24.08
C HIS A 202 -17.04 -1.21 25.15
N ASP A 203 -17.33 -1.93 26.23
CA ASP A 203 -17.83 -1.36 27.48
C ASP A 203 -16.67 -1.27 28.50
N GLU A 204 -16.98 -1.14 29.79
CA GLU A 204 -15.99 -1.08 30.87
C GLU A 204 -15.02 -2.29 30.92
N SER A 205 -15.39 -3.46 30.39
CA SER A 205 -14.53 -4.66 30.47
C SER A 205 -14.70 -5.70 29.36
N ARG A 206 -15.64 -5.52 28.44
CA ARG A 206 -15.95 -6.45 27.36
C ARG A 206 -15.90 -5.71 26.03
N ALA A 207 -15.76 -6.48 24.96
CA ALA A 207 -15.86 -5.98 23.60
C ALA A 207 -16.98 -6.71 22.86
N ARG A 208 -17.51 -6.04 21.84
CA ARG A 208 -18.52 -6.59 20.95
C ARG A 208 -18.17 -6.18 19.52
N ALA A 209 -18.51 -7.05 18.58
CA ALA A 209 -18.42 -6.78 17.16
C ALA A 209 -19.80 -6.90 16.54
N ALA A 210 -20.06 -6.08 15.53
CA ALA A 210 -21.22 -6.17 14.67
C ALA A 210 -20.75 -6.24 13.23
N VAL A 211 -21.41 -7.08 12.43
CA VAL A 211 -21.03 -7.29 11.04
C VAL A 211 -22.12 -6.85 10.11
N PHE A 212 -21.77 -5.99 9.17
CA PHE A 212 -22.61 -5.66 8.03
C PHE A 212 -22.22 -6.52 6.84
N SER A 213 -23.21 -7.13 6.18
CA SER A 213 -23.01 -7.82 4.90
C SER A 213 -23.65 -7.04 3.77
N SER A 214 -22.92 -6.83 2.67
CA SER A 214 -23.47 -6.16 1.49
C SER A 214 -24.60 -6.94 0.80
N GLU A 215 -24.72 -8.25 1.06
CA GLU A 215 -25.82 -9.09 0.56
C GLU A 215 -27.11 -8.90 1.34
N SER A 216 -27.06 -8.92 2.68
CA SER A 216 -28.26 -8.73 3.52
C SER A 216 -28.64 -7.27 3.68
N ARG A 217 -27.67 -6.35 3.57
CA ARG A 217 -27.81 -4.92 3.88
C ARG A 217 -28.27 -4.67 5.32
N GLU A 218 -27.94 -5.57 6.23
CA GLU A 218 -28.30 -5.52 7.65
C GLU A 218 -27.06 -5.70 8.54
N TRP A 219 -27.07 -5.02 9.68
CA TRP A 219 -26.11 -5.23 10.76
C TRP A 219 -26.51 -6.41 11.62
N GLN A 220 -25.56 -7.28 11.91
CA GLN A 220 -25.72 -8.38 12.84
C GLN A 220 -24.78 -8.17 14.04
N GLY A 221 -25.35 -7.81 15.19
CA GLY A 221 -24.62 -7.77 16.45
C GLY A 221 -24.24 -9.18 16.92
N LEU A 222 -23.00 -9.34 17.36
CA LEU A 222 -22.53 -10.56 18.02
C LEU A 222 -22.69 -10.45 19.55
N PRO A 223 -22.66 -11.58 20.28
CA PRO A 223 -22.63 -11.54 21.74
C PRO A 223 -21.44 -10.72 22.25
N TRP A 224 -21.60 -10.11 23.44
CA TRP A 224 -20.47 -9.53 24.17
C TRP A 224 -19.42 -10.62 24.44
N SER A 225 -18.15 -10.24 24.38
CA SER A 225 -17.05 -11.09 24.80
C SER A 225 -17.14 -11.40 26.30
N GLU A 226 -16.38 -12.40 26.74
CA GLU A 226 -16.07 -12.54 28.16
C GLU A 226 -15.34 -11.28 28.66
N PRO A 227 -15.55 -10.87 29.92
CA PRO A 227 -14.80 -9.78 30.53
C PRO A 227 -13.30 -10.06 30.50
N VAL A 228 -12.52 -9.07 30.06
CA VAL A 228 -11.06 -9.11 30.10
C VAL A 228 -10.55 -9.16 31.55
N ARG A 229 -9.35 -9.71 31.74
CA ARG A 229 -8.73 -9.82 33.05
C ARG A 229 -7.25 -9.45 33.01
N PRO A 230 -6.74 -8.59 33.90
CA PRO A 230 -7.46 -7.86 34.95
C PRO A 230 -8.51 -6.89 34.40
N LEU A 231 -9.48 -6.53 35.25
CA LEU A 231 -10.52 -5.57 34.86
C LEU A 231 -9.88 -4.20 34.62
N PRO A 232 -10.34 -3.45 33.60
CA PRO A 232 -9.91 -2.08 33.41
C PRO A 232 -10.38 -1.16 34.54
N GLU A 233 -9.59 -0.13 34.83
CA GLU A 233 -9.96 0.93 35.78
C GLU A 233 -10.48 2.18 35.07
N ASP A 234 -10.16 2.33 33.78
CA ASP A 234 -10.49 3.50 32.96
C ASP A 234 -11.56 3.19 31.92
N GLU A 235 -12.48 4.12 31.67
CA GLU A 235 -13.54 4.01 30.66
C GLU A 235 -12.98 3.84 29.24
N HIS A 236 -11.85 4.47 28.92
CA HIS A 236 -11.17 4.36 27.63
C HIS A 236 -9.89 3.55 27.75
N TRP A 237 -10.00 2.26 28.06
CA TRP A 237 -8.86 1.41 28.40
C TRP A 237 -8.03 0.90 27.21
N LEU A 238 -8.51 1.05 25.97
CA LEU A 238 -7.82 0.62 24.76
C LEU A 238 -7.19 1.78 23.97
N LYS A 239 -6.03 1.51 23.36
CA LYS A 239 -5.41 2.36 22.32
C LYS A 239 -5.99 2.02 20.94
N VAL A 240 -5.73 2.86 19.94
CA VAL A 240 -6.16 2.66 18.54
C VAL A 240 -5.73 1.29 18.02
N GLY A 241 -6.69 0.54 17.48
CA GLY A 241 -6.48 -0.81 16.98
C GLY A 241 -5.58 -0.86 15.75
N THR A 242 -4.76 -1.90 15.66
CA THR A 242 -3.94 -2.20 14.47
C THR A 242 -4.42 -3.50 13.84
N MET A 243 -4.82 -3.47 12.57
CA MET A 243 -5.26 -4.67 11.85
C MET A 243 -4.10 -5.30 11.07
N ALA A 244 -3.80 -6.58 11.35
CA ALA A 244 -2.75 -7.37 10.68
C ALA A 244 -3.18 -8.85 10.56
N ASN A 245 -2.87 -9.50 9.42
CA ASN A 245 -3.23 -10.89 9.07
C ASN A 245 -4.67 -11.36 9.35
N GLY A 246 -5.68 -10.51 9.16
CA GLY A 246 -7.05 -10.89 9.53
C GLY A 246 -7.28 -10.96 11.04
N PHE A 247 -6.49 -10.22 11.80
CA PHE A 247 -6.72 -9.94 13.21
C PHE A 247 -6.69 -8.43 13.44
N VAL A 248 -7.40 -7.97 14.46
CA VAL A 248 -7.29 -6.59 14.97
C VAL A 248 -6.76 -6.65 16.39
N TYR A 249 -5.71 -5.89 16.67
CA TYR A 249 -5.03 -5.84 17.95
C TYR A 249 -5.23 -4.47 18.60
N TRP A 250 -5.81 -4.45 19.80
CA TRP A 250 -5.89 -3.25 20.63
C TRP A 250 -5.05 -3.44 21.88
N THR A 251 -4.08 -2.56 22.09
CA THR A 251 -3.25 -2.60 23.29
C THR A 251 -3.94 -1.85 24.42
N HIS A 252 -3.94 -2.44 25.61
CA HIS A 252 -4.43 -1.75 26.79
C HIS A 252 -3.51 -0.56 27.13
N LYS A 253 -4.07 0.54 27.65
CA LYS A 253 -3.31 1.74 28.01
C LYS A 253 -2.32 1.50 29.14
N ASN A 254 -2.81 0.88 30.22
CA ASN A 254 -2.10 0.77 31.51
C ASN A 254 -1.86 -0.68 32.01
N GLN A 255 -2.21 -1.71 31.23
CA GLN A 255 -2.16 -3.11 31.66
C GLN A 255 -1.50 -3.96 30.57
N ALA A 256 -0.91 -5.09 30.97
CA ALA A 256 -0.07 -5.92 30.13
C ALA A 256 -0.84 -6.98 29.34
N TYR A 257 -1.92 -6.59 28.66
CA TYR A 257 -2.60 -7.46 27.70
C TYR A 257 -3.04 -6.71 26.44
N ILE A 258 -3.35 -7.50 25.43
CA ILE A 258 -3.79 -7.09 24.10
C ILE A 258 -5.14 -7.76 23.85
N LEU A 259 -6.16 -6.97 23.55
CA LEU A 259 -7.41 -7.50 23.05
C LEU A 259 -7.24 -7.81 21.55
N VAL A 260 -7.66 -9.00 21.14
CA VAL A 260 -7.50 -9.47 19.76
C VAL A 260 -8.83 -9.94 19.21
N LEU A 261 -9.22 -9.42 18.05
CA LEU A 261 -10.35 -9.91 17.28
C LEU A 261 -9.86 -10.69 16.07
N ASN A 262 -10.23 -11.96 15.96
CA ASN A 262 -10.05 -12.71 14.72
C ASN A 262 -11.15 -12.29 13.73
N THR A 263 -10.78 -11.78 12.56
CA THR A 263 -11.76 -11.21 11.60
C THR A 263 -12.46 -12.27 10.76
N VAL A 264 -11.97 -13.51 10.77
CA VAL A 264 -12.59 -14.65 10.11
C VAL A 264 -13.65 -15.27 11.01
N THR A 265 -13.31 -15.55 12.27
CA THR A 265 -14.23 -16.17 13.24
C THR A 265 -15.09 -15.15 14.00
N LEU A 266 -14.68 -13.87 13.98
CA LEU A 266 -15.29 -12.76 14.71
C LEU A 266 -15.31 -12.99 16.24
N GLN A 267 -14.33 -13.74 16.74
CA GLN A 267 -14.17 -14.03 18.15
C GLN A 267 -13.10 -13.13 18.76
N PHE A 268 -13.44 -12.55 19.92
CA PHE A 268 -12.48 -11.87 20.76
C PHE A 268 -11.71 -12.88 21.60
N SER A 269 -10.42 -12.62 21.74
CA SER A 269 -9.51 -13.31 22.63
C SER A 269 -8.60 -12.31 23.30
N GLN A 270 -8.15 -12.63 24.49
CA GLN A 270 -7.11 -11.86 25.17
C GLN A 270 -5.77 -12.55 24.94
N MET A 271 -4.77 -11.76 24.57
CA MET A 271 -3.37 -12.18 24.55
C MET A 271 -2.63 -11.44 25.65
N ASP A 272 -1.85 -12.16 26.44
CA ASP A 272 -0.93 -11.53 27.38
C ASP A 272 0.17 -10.81 26.60
N VAL A 273 0.67 -9.69 27.11
CA VAL A 273 1.90 -9.09 26.61
C VAL A 273 3.09 -9.94 27.12
N PRO A 274 4.22 -10.02 26.39
CA PRO A 274 5.43 -10.66 26.91
C PRO A 274 5.73 -10.28 28.37
N PRO A 275 6.09 -11.23 29.26
CA PRO A 275 6.28 -10.96 30.69
C PRO A 275 7.29 -9.83 30.99
N ASP A 276 8.29 -9.66 30.14
CA ASP A 276 9.34 -8.64 30.25
C ASP A 276 8.80 -7.20 30.01
N LEU A 277 7.58 -7.08 29.48
CA LEU A 277 6.92 -5.82 29.16
C LEU A 277 5.82 -5.46 30.18
N VAL A 278 5.61 -6.27 31.21
CA VAL A 278 4.67 -5.93 32.29
C VAL A 278 5.27 -4.76 33.09
N ASP A 279 4.46 -3.72 33.38
CA ASP A 279 4.82 -2.52 34.15
C ASP A 279 5.77 -1.49 33.50
N GLN A 280 6.07 -1.59 32.20
CA GLN A 280 6.73 -0.51 31.44
C GLN A 280 5.69 0.39 30.78
N ASP A 281 5.91 1.71 30.63
CA ASP A 281 4.99 2.57 29.86
C ASP A 281 4.99 2.13 28.38
N LEU A 282 4.00 1.28 28.02
CA LEU A 282 4.04 0.39 26.85
C LEU A 282 3.95 1.15 25.52
N MET A 283 5.12 1.42 24.91
CA MET A 283 5.28 1.92 23.54
C MET A 283 5.70 0.82 22.57
N PHE A 284 4.97 -0.30 22.50
CA PHE A 284 5.22 -1.35 21.50
C PHE A 284 4.24 -1.31 20.32
N LYS A 285 4.67 -1.86 19.19
CA LYS A 285 3.82 -2.08 18.02
C LYS A 285 3.65 -3.57 17.77
N VAL A 286 2.41 -3.96 17.49
CA VAL A 286 2.07 -5.29 17.01
C VAL A 286 2.13 -5.28 15.49
N GLY A 287 2.76 -6.30 14.93
CA GLY A 287 2.86 -6.50 13.50
C GLY A 287 2.85 -7.98 13.18
N GLU A 288 3.37 -8.30 12.00
CA GLU A 288 3.39 -9.64 11.45
C GLU A 288 4.76 -9.94 10.85
N THR A 289 5.23 -11.16 11.01
CA THR A 289 6.39 -11.66 10.27
C THR A 289 5.97 -12.04 8.84
N LYS A 290 6.95 -12.18 7.93
CA LYS A 290 6.66 -12.63 6.56
C LYS A 290 5.90 -13.98 6.49
N ASP A 291 6.03 -14.81 7.52
CA ASP A 291 5.42 -16.15 7.59
C ASP A 291 4.01 -16.13 8.18
N GLY A 292 3.39 -14.97 8.39
CA GLY A 292 2.03 -14.90 8.93
C GLY A 292 1.95 -14.77 10.45
N ARG A 293 3.08 -14.76 11.17
CA ARG A 293 3.07 -14.87 12.63
C ARG A 293 2.98 -13.50 13.30
N PRO A 294 2.14 -13.34 14.32
CA PRO A 294 2.13 -12.12 15.13
C PRO A 294 3.52 -11.85 15.73
N CYS A 295 3.98 -10.60 15.65
CA CYS A 295 5.20 -10.16 16.31
C CYS A 295 4.94 -8.87 17.09
N ILE A 296 5.67 -8.71 18.20
CA ILE A 296 5.70 -7.47 18.98
C ILE A 296 7.11 -6.92 18.91
N VAL A 297 7.22 -5.63 18.64
CA VAL A 297 8.48 -4.90 18.73
C VAL A 297 8.32 -3.76 19.73
N CYS A 298 9.20 -3.73 20.74
CA CYS A 298 9.16 -2.75 21.81
C CYS A 298 10.56 -2.16 22.07
N PRO A 299 10.69 -0.85 22.28
CA PRO A 299 11.87 -0.26 22.88
C PRO A 299 11.90 -0.49 24.40
N ILE A 300 12.88 -1.24 24.90
CA ILE A 300 13.16 -1.43 26.34
C ILE A 300 14.61 -1.01 26.61
N ASP A 301 14.85 -0.17 27.62
CA ASP A 301 16.20 0.18 28.11
C ASP A 301 17.19 0.52 26.99
N PHE A 302 16.75 1.32 26.01
CA PHE A 302 17.56 1.72 24.85
C PHE A 302 17.93 0.58 23.87
N GLU A 303 17.24 -0.55 23.93
CA GLU A 303 17.32 -1.65 22.99
C GLU A 303 15.93 -1.87 22.34
N LEU A 304 15.85 -2.22 21.05
CA LEU A 304 14.63 -2.78 20.48
C LEU A 304 14.61 -4.27 20.73
N HIS A 305 13.54 -4.75 21.35
CA HIS A 305 13.30 -6.16 21.60
C HIS A 305 12.15 -6.62 20.71
N ALA A 306 12.29 -7.82 20.15
CA ALA A 306 11.31 -8.44 19.29
C ALA A 306 10.88 -9.80 19.85
N TRP A 307 9.57 -10.00 19.96
CA TRP A 307 8.94 -11.26 20.31
C TRP A 307 8.11 -11.77 19.15
N VAL A 308 8.08 -13.08 18.96
CA VAL A 308 7.27 -13.74 17.95
C VAL A 308 6.34 -14.72 18.64
N TRP A 309 5.07 -14.68 18.28
CA TRP A 309 4.08 -15.66 18.73
C TRP A 309 4.33 -17.00 18.03
N ARG A 310 4.77 -18.01 18.79
CA ARG A 310 5.01 -19.37 18.27
C ARG A 310 4.91 -20.41 19.38
N ALA A 311 4.71 -21.67 18.98
CA ALA A 311 4.74 -22.79 19.91
C ALA A 311 6.10 -22.90 20.62
N GLY A 312 6.05 -22.95 21.95
CA GLY A 312 7.18 -23.22 22.83
C GLY A 312 7.67 -24.67 22.72
N GLN A 313 8.66 -25.03 23.54
CA GLN A 313 9.16 -26.40 23.62
C GLN A 313 8.11 -27.40 24.14
N ASP A 314 7.12 -26.89 24.87
CA ASP A 314 5.95 -27.60 25.39
C ASP A 314 4.80 -27.70 24.38
N GLY A 315 4.93 -27.08 23.20
CA GLY A 315 3.91 -27.04 22.16
C GLY A 315 2.80 -26.01 22.39
N ILE A 316 2.87 -25.23 23.48
CA ILE A 316 1.90 -24.16 23.77
C ILE A 316 2.35 -22.88 23.07
N GLU A 317 1.43 -22.22 22.36
CA GLU A 317 1.75 -20.93 21.75
C GLU A 317 1.92 -19.85 22.80
N THR A 318 3.04 -19.14 22.73
CA THR A 318 3.36 -18.04 23.63
C THR A 318 4.28 -17.04 22.92
N TRP A 319 4.46 -15.88 23.53
CA TRP A 319 5.47 -14.92 23.09
C TRP A 319 6.86 -15.47 23.38
N ILE A 320 7.61 -15.78 22.32
CA ILE A 320 9.01 -16.17 22.46
C ILE A 320 9.87 -14.99 22.09
N PHE A 321 10.72 -14.57 23.03
CA PHE A 321 11.77 -13.60 22.76
C PHE A 321 12.62 -14.12 21.60
N ASP A 322 12.61 -13.39 20.49
CA ASP A 322 13.35 -13.80 19.30
C ASP A 322 14.74 -13.18 19.33
N LYS A 323 14.82 -11.86 19.56
CA LYS A 323 16.09 -11.15 19.72
C LYS A 323 15.90 -9.72 20.21
N LYS A 324 17.03 -9.07 20.47
CA LYS A 324 17.15 -7.64 20.74
C LYS A 324 18.24 -6.98 19.88
N SER A 325 18.15 -5.67 19.72
CA SER A 325 19.21 -4.88 19.11
C SER A 325 20.48 -4.86 19.95
N VAL A 326 21.61 -4.61 19.31
CA VAL A 326 22.89 -4.39 20.00
C VAL A 326 22.84 -3.02 20.69
N ARG A 327 23.27 -2.93 21.95
CA ARG A 327 23.24 -1.72 22.81
C ARG A 327 23.88 -0.49 22.17
N PRO A 328 23.14 0.63 22.14
CA PRO A 328 23.74 1.96 22.07
C PRO A 328 23.18 2.80 23.26
N LEU A 329 24.00 3.08 24.27
CA LEU A 329 23.69 3.94 25.45
C LEU A 329 23.47 5.43 25.04
N PRO A 330 22.83 6.34 25.82
CA PRO A 330 21.76 6.22 26.84
C PRO A 330 20.66 7.36 26.87
N GLU A 331 19.76 7.25 27.87
CA GLU A 331 19.14 8.27 28.78
C GLU A 331 17.89 9.13 28.46
N ASP A 332 17.27 9.07 27.29
CA ASP A 332 15.97 9.76 27.05
C ASP A 332 14.79 8.80 26.82
N GLU A 333 13.68 8.98 27.57
CA GLU A 333 12.44 8.16 27.49
C GLU A 333 11.78 8.12 26.09
N HIS A 334 12.25 8.94 25.13
CA HIS A 334 11.77 8.97 23.75
C HIS A 334 12.92 9.07 22.73
N TRP A 335 13.86 8.12 22.81
CA TRP A 335 15.07 8.13 21.99
C TRP A 335 14.89 7.66 20.53
N LEU A 336 13.84 6.88 20.21
CA LEU A 336 13.52 6.42 18.84
C LEU A 336 12.38 7.22 18.22
N LYS A 337 12.58 7.73 16.99
CA LYS A 337 11.50 8.25 16.16
C LYS A 337 10.64 7.11 15.59
N VAL A 338 9.42 7.43 15.12
CA VAL A 338 8.52 6.46 14.47
C VAL A 338 9.26 5.75 13.32
N GLY A 339 9.30 4.42 13.41
CA GLY A 339 9.97 3.56 12.45
C GLY A 339 9.38 3.69 11.04
N THR A 340 10.25 3.64 10.04
CA THR A 340 9.85 3.64 8.63
C THR A 340 10.07 2.25 8.05
N MET A 341 9.03 1.65 7.49
CA MET A 341 9.15 0.38 6.79
C MET A 341 9.48 0.64 5.31
N ALA A 342 10.56 0.03 4.81
CA ALA A 342 10.96 0.11 3.40
C ALA A 342 11.61 -1.20 2.98
N ASN A 343 11.25 -1.72 1.81
CA ASN A 343 11.75 -2.96 1.21
C ASN A 343 11.93 -4.19 2.16
N GLY A 344 10.99 -4.43 3.09
CA GLY A 344 11.10 -5.54 4.04
C GLY A 344 12.09 -5.31 5.20
N PHE A 345 12.43 -4.05 5.46
CA PHE A 345 13.17 -3.62 6.64
C PHE A 345 12.40 -2.53 7.37
N VAL A 346 12.59 -2.46 8.68
CA VAL A 346 12.12 -1.33 9.49
C VAL A 346 13.33 -0.55 9.98
N TYR A 347 13.32 0.75 9.72
CA TYR A 347 14.38 1.68 10.07
C TYR A 347 13.89 2.62 11.17
N TRP A 348 14.62 2.70 12.27
CA TRP A 348 14.37 3.70 13.30
C TRP A 348 15.58 4.61 13.44
N THR A 349 15.32 5.90 13.43
CA THR A 349 16.33 6.92 13.68
C THR A 349 16.34 7.27 15.16
N HIS A 350 17.54 7.37 15.73
CA HIS A 350 17.71 7.91 17.08
C HIS A 350 17.35 9.41 17.08
N LYS A 351 17.05 9.99 18.24
CA LYS A 351 16.74 11.43 18.40
C LYS A 351 17.98 12.30 18.67
N ASN A 352 18.98 11.74 19.35
CA ASN A 352 20.20 12.46 19.77
C ASN A 352 21.53 11.81 19.32
N GLN A 353 21.49 10.77 18.47
CA GLN A 353 22.70 10.00 18.12
C GLN A 353 22.73 9.64 16.65
N ALA A 354 23.93 9.51 16.11
CA ALA A 354 24.18 9.30 14.70
C ALA A 354 24.16 7.82 14.31
N TYR A 355 23.09 7.10 14.66
CA TYR A 355 22.86 5.76 14.15
C TYR A 355 21.40 5.50 13.80
N ILE A 356 21.21 4.51 12.94
CA ILE A 356 19.93 3.99 12.48
C ILE A 356 19.88 2.53 12.88
N LEU A 357 18.84 2.18 13.63
CA LEU A 357 18.58 0.79 13.97
C LEU A 357 17.71 0.17 12.89
N VAL A 358 18.11 -1.00 12.41
CA VAL A 358 17.47 -1.68 11.28
C VAL A 358 17.01 -3.05 11.70
N LEU A 359 15.75 -3.38 11.43
CA LEU A 359 15.19 -4.72 11.58
C LEU A 359 14.91 -5.29 10.18
N ASN A 360 15.56 -6.39 9.84
CA ASN A 360 15.15 -7.19 8.68
C ASN A 360 13.84 -7.93 9.03
N THR A 361 12.73 -7.69 8.34
CA THR A 361 11.44 -8.30 8.72
C THR A 361 11.33 -9.79 8.39
N VAL A 362 12.25 -10.31 7.56
CA VAL A 362 12.31 -11.72 7.17
C VAL A 362 13.09 -12.54 8.20
N THR A 363 14.32 -12.14 8.48
CA THR A 363 15.17 -12.84 9.45
C THR A 363 14.88 -12.38 10.88
N LEU A 364 14.07 -11.33 11.02
CA LEU A 364 13.91 -10.51 12.20
C LEU A 364 15.23 -9.92 12.72
N GLN A 365 16.38 -10.07 12.05
CA GLN A 365 17.68 -9.68 12.62
C GLN A 365 17.83 -8.16 12.73
N PHE A 366 18.32 -7.70 13.88
CA PHE A 366 18.73 -6.31 14.04
C PHE A 366 20.15 -6.10 13.50
N SER A 367 20.34 -5.00 12.81
CA SER A 367 21.64 -4.43 12.49
C SER A 367 21.64 -2.93 12.78
N GLN A 368 22.83 -2.37 12.93
CA GLN A 368 23.01 -0.93 13.07
C GLN A 368 23.64 -0.41 11.79
N MET A 369 23.16 0.74 11.32
CA MET A 369 23.81 1.54 10.30
C MET A 369 24.22 2.86 10.95
N ASP A 370 25.45 3.29 10.75
CA ASP A 370 25.85 4.62 11.18
C ASP A 370 25.15 5.66 10.30
N VAL A 371 24.75 6.78 10.87
CA VAL A 371 24.23 7.92 10.11
C VAL A 371 25.39 8.55 9.35
N PRO A 372 25.19 9.06 8.11
CA PRO A 372 26.21 9.81 7.40
C PRO A 372 26.84 10.89 8.32
N PRO A 373 28.19 11.03 8.38
CA PRO A 373 28.84 11.99 9.27
C PRO A 373 28.33 13.42 9.13
N ASP A 374 27.93 13.81 7.91
CA ASP A 374 27.38 15.12 7.59
C ASP A 374 26.02 15.41 8.27
N LEU A 375 25.35 14.39 8.80
CA LEU A 375 24.01 14.47 9.39
C LEU A 375 23.99 14.32 10.92
N VAL A 376 25.16 14.12 11.55
CA VAL A 376 25.28 13.90 13.01
C VAL A 376 24.75 15.08 13.82
N ASP A 377 24.97 16.31 13.35
CA ASP A 377 24.63 17.56 14.06
C ASP A 377 23.34 18.24 13.56
N GLN A 378 22.58 17.59 12.67
CA GLN A 378 21.42 18.17 11.94
C GLN A 378 20.05 17.84 12.58
N ASP A 379 19.89 17.93 13.91
CA ASP A 379 18.66 17.60 14.70
C ASP A 379 17.89 16.31 14.26
N LEU A 380 18.59 15.45 13.51
CA LEU A 380 18.12 14.25 12.84
C LEU A 380 16.81 14.46 12.05
N MET A 381 16.66 15.58 11.33
CA MET A 381 15.48 15.91 10.50
C MET A 381 15.34 15.06 9.22
N PHE A 382 16.28 14.15 8.99
CA PHE A 382 16.25 13.27 7.83
C PHE A 382 15.25 12.11 7.98
N LYS A 383 14.83 11.57 6.84
CA LYS A 383 14.04 10.33 6.76
C LYS A 383 14.80 9.25 6.01
N VAL A 384 14.52 8.01 6.41
CA VAL A 384 14.99 6.80 5.72
C VAL A 384 13.85 6.28 4.84
N GLY A 385 14.18 5.71 3.68
CA GLY A 385 13.24 4.97 2.86
C GLY A 385 13.98 4.24 1.75
N GLU A 386 13.37 4.14 0.56
CA GLU A 386 13.91 3.35 -0.54
C GLU A 386 14.00 4.10 -1.88
N THR A 387 15.06 3.81 -2.62
CA THR A 387 15.18 4.18 -4.02
C THR A 387 14.25 3.34 -4.90
N LYS A 388 14.12 3.71 -6.16
CA LYS A 388 13.32 2.96 -7.15
C LYS A 388 13.78 1.51 -7.32
N ASP A 389 15.07 1.25 -7.12
CA ASP A 389 15.67 -0.09 -7.18
C ASP A 389 15.61 -0.83 -5.84
N GLY A 390 14.87 -0.29 -4.86
CA GLY A 390 14.72 -0.88 -3.53
C GLY A 390 15.93 -0.73 -2.62
N ARG A 391 16.90 0.13 -2.95
CA ARG A 391 18.06 0.36 -2.07
C ARG A 391 17.68 1.30 -0.94
N PRO A 392 18.19 1.09 0.28
CA PRO A 392 18.00 2.03 1.38
C PRO A 392 18.57 3.41 1.00
N CYS A 393 17.82 4.47 1.27
CA CYS A 393 18.27 5.85 1.10
C CYS A 393 17.87 6.74 2.27
N ILE A 394 18.69 7.75 2.53
CA ILE A 394 18.42 8.83 3.48
C ILE A 394 18.24 10.12 2.70
N VAL A 395 17.23 10.91 3.04
CA VAL A 395 17.08 12.28 2.53
C VAL A 395 16.95 13.24 3.70
N CYS A 396 17.77 14.29 3.70
CA CYS A 396 17.78 15.35 4.70
C CYS A 396 17.50 16.71 4.04
N PRO A 397 16.56 17.51 4.57
CA PRO A 397 16.41 18.91 4.19
C PRO A 397 17.46 19.77 4.90
N ILE A 398 18.27 20.51 4.15
CA ILE A 398 19.29 21.43 4.66
C ILE A 398 19.22 22.72 3.84
N ASP A 399 18.91 23.87 4.47
CA ASP A 399 18.89 25.20 3.83
C ASP A 399 18.14 25.24 2.48
N PHE A 400 16.90 24.73 2.43
CA PHE A 400 16.10 24.59 1.19
C PHE A 400 16.72 23.71 0.09
N GLU A 401 17.69 22.87 0.42
CA GLU A 401 18.16 21.78 -0.42
C GLU A 401 17.71 20.44 0.17
N LEU A 402 17.40 19.47 -0.70
CA LEU A 402 17.27 18.07 -0.29
C LEU A 402 18.57 17.34 -0.62
N HIS A 403 19.27 16.87 0.41
CA HIS A 403 20.48 16.09 0.27
C HIS A 403 20.14 14.61 0.40
N ALA A 404 20.61 13.78 -0.53
CA ALA A 404 20.29 12.36 -0.59
C ALA A 404 21.56 11.49 -0.52
N TRP A 405 21.50 10.49 0.35
CA TRP A 405 22.50 9.42 0.48
C TRP A 405 21.86 8.09 0.13
N VAL A 406 22.59 7.23 -0.58
CA VAL A 406 22.13 5.89 -0.95
C VAL A 406 23.09 4.86 -0.36
N TRP A 407 22.54 3.82 0.27
CA TRP A 407 23.32 2.71 0.77
C TRP A 407 23.80 1.84 -0.39
N ARG A 408 25.12 1.80 -0.61
CA ARG A 408 25.74 0.99 -1.66
C ARG A 408 27.20 0.71 -1.35
N ALA A 409 27.77 -0.29 -2.01
CA ALA A 409 29.19 -0.60 -1.91
C ALA A 409 30.06 0.60 -2.36
N GLY A 410 31.00 1.00 -1.51
CA GLY A 410 32.05 1.97 -1.81
C GLY A 410 33.08 1.43 -2.80
N GLN A 411 34.12 2.23 -3.06
CA GLN A 411 35.24 1.81 -3.94
C GLN A 411 36.04 0.63 -3.35
N ASP A 412 35.96 0.44 -2.03
CA ASP A 412 36.54 -0.65 -1.26
C ASP A 412 35.64 -1.90 -1.20
N GLY A 413 34.43 -1.83 -1.75
CA GLY A 413 33.46 -2.92 -1.75
C GLY A 413 32.65 -3.05 -0.46
N ILE A 414 32.88 -2.18 0.54
CA ILE A 414 32.13 -2.17 1.80
C ILE A 414 30.87 -1.33 1.60
N GLU A 415 29.71 -1.84 2.02
CA GLU A 415 28.48 -1.05 1.96
C GLU A 415 28.51 0.08 2.99
N THR A 416 28.27 1.29 2.53
CA THR A 416 28.21 2.49 3.36
C THR A 416 27.24 3.50 2.74
N TRP A 417 26.90 4.54 3.48
CA TRP A 417 26.14 5.66 2.94
C TRP A 417 27.02 6.46 2.01
N ILE A 418 26.62 6.54 0.74
CA ILE A 418 27.31 7.35 -0.25
C ILE A 418 26.39 8.53 -0.59
N PHE A 419 26.92 9.75 -0.43
CA PHE A 419 26.27 10.94 -0.93
C PHE A 419 26.02 10.78 -2.43
N ASP A 420 24.76 10.81 -2.83
CA ASP A 420 24.36 10.55 -4.21
C ASP A 420 24.11 11.87 -4.94
N LYS A 421 23.26 12.73 -4.39
CA LYS A 421 22.85 13.97 -5.04
C LYS A 421 22.26 14.95 -4.03
N LYS A 422 22.37 16.24 -4.34
CA LYS A 422 21.55 17.30 -3.73
C LYS A 422 20.63 17.94 -4.75
N PHE A 423 19.48 18.41 -4.27
CA PHE A 423 18.46 19.04 -5.09
C PHE A 423 18.15 20.42 -4.50
N SER A 424 18.50 21.47 -5.25
CA SER A 424 18.08 22.82 -4.90
C SER A 424 16.57 22.96 -5.09
N LEU A 425 15.88 23.47 -4.07
CA LEU A 425 14.47 23.77 -4.13
C LEU A 425 14.20 25.25 -4.35
N GLU A 426 15.10 25.99 -5.00
CA GLU A 426 14.86 27.40 -5.35
C GLU A 426 13.55 27.58 -6.14
N THR A 427 13.23 26.60 -6.99
CA THR A 427 11.99 26.57 -7.77
C THR A 427 10.73 26.49 -6.91
N ILE A 428 10.81 26.16 -5.61
CA ILE A 428 9.65 26.10 -4.73
C ILE A 428 8.88 27.43 -4.73
N VAL A 429 9.57 28.56 -4.77
CA VAL A 429 8.99 29.91 -4.83
C VAL A 429 8.15 30.09 -6.09
N GLU A 430 8.68 29.62 -7.23
CA GLU A 430 7.97 29.69 -8.52
C GLU A 430 6.75 28.78 -8.55
N VAL A 431 6.86 27.53 -8.07
CA VAL A 431 5.75 26.55 -8.16
C VAL A 431 4.68 26.79 -7.09
N THR A 432 5.02 27.48 -5.99
CA THR A 432 4.07 27.79 -4.90
C THR A 432 3.50 29.21 -4.94
N GLU A 433 4.02 30.06 -5.85
CA GLU A 433 3.74 31.51 -5.90
C GLU A 433 3.97 32.24 -4.55
N GLY A 434 4.86 31.69 -3.70
CA GLY A 434 5.16 32.20 -2.36
C GLY A 434 6.52 32.90 -2.26
N THR A 435 7.03 33.08 -1.05
CA THR A 435 8.42 33.53 -0.79
C THR A 435 9.16 32.52 0.09
N PHE A 436 10.49 32.51 0.07
CA PHE A 436 11.28 31.64 0.98
C PHE A 436 10.95 31.89 2.45
N GLU A 437 10.71 33.15 2.83
CA GLU A 437 10.33 33.56 4.18
C GLU A 437 8.99 32.95 4.63
N GLN A 438 8.09 32.62 3.71
CA GLN A 438 6.80 31.97 4.01
C GLN A 438 6.92 30.45 4.17
N HIS A 439 7.99 29.84 3.67
CA HIS A 439 8.14 28.38 3.66
C HIS A 439 8.95 27.85 4.85
N CYS A 440 9.49 28.74 5.70
CA CYS A 440 10.17 28.48 6.97
C CYS A 440 11.19 27.32 6.89
N GLU A 441 10.77 26.09 7.20
CA GLU A 441 11.57 24.87 7.12
C GLU A 441 10.91 23.78 6.26
N LEU A 442 11.69 22.76 5.89
CA LEU A 442 11.19 21.61 5.14
C LEU A 442 11.20 20.37 6.00
N LYS A 443 10.15 19.55 5.92
CA LYS A 443 10.07 18.25 6.58
C LYS A 443 9.85 17.14 5.57
N VAL A 444 10.75 16.17 5.56
CA VAL A 444 10.57 14.94 4.77
C VAL A 444 9.57 14.04 5.49
N LEU A 445 8.54 13.60 4.76
CA LEU A 445 7.46 12.76 5.27
C LEU A 445 7.74 11.28 4.99
N ALA A 446 8.11 10.97 3.74
CA ALA A 446 8.38 9.62 3.28
C ALA A 446 9.28 9.62 2.05
N ILE A 447 9.99 8.50 1.84
CA ILE A 447 10.77 8.25 0.62
C ILE A 447 10.35 6.89 0.08
N ILE A 448 9.64 6.87 -1.04
CA ILE A 448 8.98 5.68 -1.56
C ILE A 448 9.26 5.55 -3.05
N GLY A 449 9.88 4.42 -3.45
CA GLY A 449 10.16 4.11 -4.84
C GLY A 449 10.95 5.19 -5.58
N GLY A 450 11.92 5.83 -4.91
CA GLY A 450 12.76 6.89 -5.50
C GLY A 450 12.12 8.27 -5.60
N PHE A 451 11.00 8.49 -4.90
CA PHE A 451 10.39 9.81 -4.75
C PHE A 451 10.46 10.26 -3.30
N VAL A 452 10.85 11.51 -3.09
CA VAL A 452 10.83 12.18 -1.78
C VAL A 452 9.52 12.95 -1.65
N TYR A 453 8.74 12.64 -0.63
CA TYR A 453 7.54 13.38 -0.25
C TYR A 453 7.87 14.23 0.96
N PHE A 454 7.63 15.53 0.86
CA PHE A 454 8.00 16.50 1.88
C PHE A 454 6.99 17.65 1.92
N CYS A 455 6.97 18.38 3.03
CA CYS A 455 6.17 19.58 3.16
C CYS A 455 7.01 20.77 3.62
N THR A 456 6.51 21.97 3.34
CA THR A 456 6.96 23.18 4.04
C THR A 456 6.38 23.15 5.46
N MET A 457 7.03 23.75 6.45
CA MET A 457 6.51 23.80 7.82
C MET A 457 7.04 25.03 8.54
N ASP A 458 6.16 25.74 9.26
CA ASP A 458 6.55 26.74 10.26
C ASP A 458 6.67 26.04 11.62
N MET A 459 7.91 25.84 12.09
CA MET A 459 8.22 25.13 13.35
C MET A 459 7.72 25.85 14.61
N LEU A 460 7.27 27.12 14.51
CA LEU A 460 6.87 27.93 15.66
C LEU A 460 5.35 27.99 15.87
N HIS A 461 4.55 27.60 14.87
CA HIS A 461 3.09 27.69 14.90
C HIS A 461 2.46 26.37 14.42
N ASP A 462 2.41 25.36 15.31
CA ASP A 462 1.69 24.11 15.08
C ASP A 462 0.34 24.34 14.38
N ALA A 463 0.09 23.56 13.31
CA ALA A 463 -1.20 23.30 12.65
C ALA A 463 -2.08 24.48 12.15
N ILE A 464 -1.76 25.76 12.41
CA ILE A 464 -2.68 26.87 12.11
C ILE A 464 -2.64 27.33 10.64
N TYR A 465 -1.50 27.23 9.97
CA TYR A 465 -1.33 27.73 8.59
C TYR A 465 -1.18 26.61 7.56
N PRO A 466 -1.77 26.74 6.35
CA PRO A 466 -1.62 25.76 5.29
C PRO A 466 -0.18 25.71 4.77
N CYS A 467 0.42 24.53 4.81
CA CYS A 467 1.72 24.23 4.24
C CYS A 467 1.62 23.56 2.85
N TRP A 468 2.68 23.65 2.07
CA TRP A 468 2.74 23.00 0.76
C TRP A 468 3.29 21.60 0.89
N PHE A 469 2.57 20.62 0.34
CA PHE A 469 3.02 19.25 0.16
C PHE A 469 3.54 19.06 -1.25
N LEU A 470 4.73 18.47 -1.34
CA LEU A 470 5.55 18.43 -2.54
C LEU A 470 6.12 17.03 -2.72
N SER A 471 6.47 16.72 -3.97
CA SER A 471 7.18 15.51 -4.36
C SER A 471 8.40 15.86 -5.19
N LEU A 472 9.49 15.13 -5.00
CA LEU A 472 10.70 15.26 -5.80
C LEU A 472 11.13 13.89 -6.32
N CYS A 473 11.35 13.78 -7.63
CA CYS A 473 11.95 12.58 -8.22
C CYS A 473 13.46 12.58 -7.98
N MET A 474 13.99 11.55 -7.32
CA MET A 474 15.44 11.47 -7.07
C MET A 474 16.25 11.25 -8.36
N GLU A 475 15.69 10.57 -9.36
CA GLU A 475 16.37 10.35 -10.64
C GLU A 475 16.48 11.66 -11.45
N THR A 476 15.33 12.33 -11.67
CA THR A 476 15.27 13.49 -12.58
C THR A 476 15.52 14.82 -11.88
N GLY A 477 15.33 14.89 -10.56
CA GLY A 477 15.32 16.14 -9.80
C GLY A 477 14.09 17.01 -10.05
N GLU A 478 13.07 16.47 -10.73
CA GLU A 478 11.85 17.22 -11.04
C GLU A 478 11.00 17.39 -9.78
N LEU A 479 10.69 18.65 -9.47
CA LEU A 479 9.78 19.04 -8.40
C LEU A 479 8.33 18.97 -8.90
N GLY A 480 7.45 18.41 -8.09
CA GLY A 480 6.03 18.36 -8.33
C GLY A 480 5.25 18.87 -7.12
N THR A 481 4.37 19.85 -7.35
CA THR A 481 3.36 20.25 -6.37
C THR A 481 2.27 19.20 -6.23
N LEU A 482 1.91 18.88 -4.99
CA LEU A 482 0.81 17.97 -4.68
C LEU A 482 -0.41 18.78 -4.28
N PHE A 483 -0.36 19.49 -3.14
CA PHE A 483 -1.46 20.29 -2.61
C PHE A 483 -0.96 21.25 -1.52
N ARG A 484 -1.82 22.15 -1.05
CA ARG A 484 -1.54 23.09 0.04
C ARG A 484 -2.59 22.91 1.14
N ARG A 485 -2.17 22.64 2.38
CA ARG A 485 -3.08 22.30 3.48
C ARG A 485 -2.43 22.38 4.87
N ARG A 486 -3.22 22.47 5.95
CA ARG A 486 -2.73 22.38 7.33
C ARG A 486 -2.17 21.00 7.65
N PHE A 487 -1.29 20.94 8.66
CA PHE A 487 -0.66 19.71 9.14
C PHE A 487 -1.45 19.17 10.35
N ASP A 488 -2.73 18.87 10.17
CA ASP A 488 -3.68 18.52 11.25
C ASP A 488 -4.43 17.18 11.02
N GLY A 489 -4.21 16.50 9.89
CA GLY A 489 -4.98 15.31 9.49
C GLY A 489 -4.21 14.00 9.41
N HIS A 490 -4.95 12.89 9.47
CA HIS A 490 -4.47 11.56 9.14
C HIS A 490 -4.22 11.42 7.63
N VAL A 491 -3.24 10.59 7.27
CA VAL A 491 -2.86 10.33 5.87
C VAL A 491 -3.11 8.85 5.57
N TYR A 492 -3.91 8.57 4.53
CA TYR A 492 -4.30 7.21 4.18
C TYR A 492 -3.67 6.79 2.84
N PRO A 493 -2.69 5.87 2.84
CA PRO A 493 -2.09 5.41 1.60
C PRO A 493 -3.07 4.60 0.76
N TYR A 494 -3.30 5.02 -0.49
CA TYR A 494 -4.12 4.26 -1.44
C TYR A 494 -3.28 3.28 -2.24
N ILE A 495 -3.34 2.02 -1.83
CA ILE A 495 -2.69 0.91 -2.51
C ILE A 495 -3.68 0.29 -3.50
N MET A 496 -3.26 0.18 -4.77
CA MET A 496 -4.06 -0.45 -5.81
C MET A 496 -4.27 -1.93 -5.48
N ALA A 497 -5.53 -2.33 -5.34
CA ALA A 497 -5.89 -3.74 -5.30
C ALA A 497 -6.10 -4.32 -6.69
N TRP A 498 -6.16 -5.65 -6.74
CA TRP A 498 -6.55 -6.36 -7.94
C TRP A 498 -8.00 -5.98 -8.31
N PRO A 499 -8.30 -5.69 -9.59
CA PRO A 499 -9.67 -5.41 -10.00
C PRO A 499 -10.59 -6.60 -9.72
N PRO A 500 -11.79 -6.42 -9.15
CA PRO A 500 -12.72 -7.51 -8.87
C PRO A 500 -13.01 -8.40 -10.09
N SER A 501 -12.99 -7.81 -11.30
CA SER A 501 -13.15 -8.52 -12.56
C SER A 501 -12.06 -9.56 -12.86
N LEU A 502 -10.85 -9.43 -12.30
CA LEU A 502 -9.78 -10.41 -12.45
C LEU A 502 -9.71 -11.42 -11.30
N ILE A 503 -10.53 -11.25 -10.27
CA ILE A 503 -10.50 -12.06 -9.05
C ILE A 503 -11.71 -12.98 -8.95
N ASP A 504 -12.91 -12.42 -9.11
CA ASP A 504 -14.16 -13.16 -8.88
C ASP A 504 -14.29 -14.31 -9.86
N ASN A 505 -14.63 -15.51 -9.39
CA ASN A 505 -14.87 -16.68 -10.23
C ASN A 505 -16.36 -16.92 -10.48
N LYS A 506 -17.26 -16.17 -9.82
CA LYS A 506 -18.69 -16.23 -10.13
C LYS A 506 -18.90 -15.69 -11.55
N VAL A 507 -19.25 -16.59 -12.46
CA VAL A 507 -19.68 -16.26 -13.82
C VAL A 507 -20.99 -15.51 -13.68
N ASN A 508 -20.97 -14.18 -13.78
CA ASN A 508 -22.19 -13.43 -13.98
C ASN A 508 -22.41 -13.36 -15.50
N PRO A 509 -23.40 -14.07 -16.07
CA PRO A 509 -23.63 -14.09 -17.52
C PRO A 509 -23.94 -12.69 -18.08
N GLN A 510 -24.41 -11.73 -17.26
CA GLN A 510 -24.54 -10.33 -17.65
C GLN A 510 -23.18 -9.61 -17.87
N PHE A 511 -22.09 -10.09 -17.26
CA PHE A 511 -20.74 -9.57 -17.49
C PHE A 511 -20.14 -10.05 -18.82
N GLU A 512 -20.60 -11.16 -19.39
CA GLU A 512 -20.14 -11.63 -20.69
C GLU A 512 -20.83 -10.94 -21.88
N GLU A 513 -22.03 -10.38 -21.67
CA GLU A 513 -22.82 -9.73 -22.74
C GLU A 513 -22.94 -8.20 -22.61
N GLY A 514 -22.68 -7.59 -21.44
CA GLY A 514 -23.05 -6.19 -21.17
C GLY A 514 -21.97 -5.24 -20.67
N VAL A 515 -20.83 -5.71 -20.14
CA VAL A 515 -19.71 -4.81 -19.81
C VAL A 515 -18.90 -4.62 -21.08
N SER A 516 -19.27 -3.60 -21.85
CA SER A 516 -18.40 -3.06 -22.88
C SER A 516 -17.00 -2.95 -22.29
N PHE A 517 -16.01 -3.55 -22.97
CA PHE A 517 -14.58 -3.34 -22.74
C PHE A 517 -14.25 -1.84 -22.54
N SER A 518 -15.11 -0.92 -22.97
CA SER A 518 -15.05 0.52 -22.67
C SER A 518 -15.00 0.88 -21.17
N ARG A 519 -15.76 0.24 -20.27
CA ARG A 519 -15.85 0.70 -18.86
C ARG A 519 -14.53 0.61 -18.09
N LEU A 520 -13.69 -0.38 -18.39
CA LEU A 520 -12.31 -0.48 -17.87
C LEU A 520 -11.28 0.19 -18.79
N ALA A 521 -11.57 0.32 -20.10
CA ALA A 521 -10.70 0.98 -21.06
C ALA A 521 -10.66 2.52 -20.93
N TYR A 522 -11.57 3.14 -20.16
CA TYR A 522 -11.49 4.58 -19.85
C TYR A 522 -10.24 4.96 -19.02
N THR A 523 -9.49 3.97 -18.50
CA THR A 523 -8.17 4.22 -17.90
C THR A 523 -7.09 4.60 -18.92
N CYS A 524 -7.28 4.33 -20.21
CA CYS A 524 -6.34 4.73 -21.26
C CYS A 524 -7.04 5.64 -22.28
N GLY A 525 -6.83 6.96 -22.17
CA GLY A 525 -7.41 7.94 -23.08
C GLY A 525 -6.97 7.77 -24.54
N PRO A 526 -7.76 8.21 -25.54
CA PRO A 526 -7.47 8.01 -26.97
C PRO A 526 -6.12 8.55 -27.45
N ARG A 527 -5.59 9.60 -26.81
CA ARG A 527 -4.27 10.18 -27.14
C ARG A 527 -3.09 9.28 -26.74
N GLU A 528 -3.29 8.36 -25.82
CA GLU A 528 -2.28 7.38 -25.38
C GLU A 528 -2.33 6.08 -26.23
N GLN A 529 -3.30 5.95 -27.12
CA GLN A 529 -3.55 4.75 -27.96
C GLN A 529 -2.80 4.75 -29.31
N GLY A 530 -1.97 5.77 -29.59
CA GLY A 530 -1.08 5.80 -30.75
C GLY A 530 -1.69 6.31 -32.06
N ILE A 531 -0.84 6.94 -32.86
CA ILE A 531 -1.11 7.78 -34.06
C ILE A 531 -1.49 6.94 -35.30
N LEU A 532 -2.35 5.92 -35.18
CA LEU A 532 -2.63 5.02 -36.31
C LEU A 532 -4.09 4.88 -36.73
N GLY A 533 -5.03 5.60 -36.13
CA GLY A 533 -6.41 5.66 -36.65
C GLY A 533 -7.07 4.28 -36.82
N VAL A 534 -6.69 3.30 -35.99
CA VAL A 534 -7.22 1.94 -36.04
C VAL A 534 -8.46 1.89 -35.13
N LEU A 535 -9.64 1.86 -35.74
CA LEU A 535 -10.95 1.83 -35.07
C LEU A 535 -11.32 0.43 -34.52
N ASP A 536 -10.45 -0.58 -34.68
CA ASP A 536 -10.68 -1.96 -34.25
C ASP A 536 -9.77 -2.37 -33.07
N LEU A 537 -10.40 -2.63 -31.92
CA LEU A 537 -9.73 -3.03 -30.67
C LEU A 537 -8.90 -4.31 -30.82
N GLN A 538 -9.36 -5.29 -31.61
CA GLN A 538 -8.61 -6.55 -31.80
C GLN A 538 -7.30 -6.32 -32.56
N THR A 539 -7.35 -5.50 -33.60
CA THR A 539 -6.16 -5.16 -34.40
C THR A 539 -5.17 -4.32 -33.60
N MET A 540 -5.67 -3.36 -32.80
CA MET A 540 -4.83 -2.53 -31.93
C MET A 540 -4.13 -3.36 -30.83
N ASN A 541 -4.84 -4.30 -30.20
CA ASN A 541 -4.27 -5.16 -29.16
C ASN A 541 -3.23 -6.15 -29.70
N LYS A 542 -3.42 -6.66 -30.92
CA LYS A 542 -2.40 -7.46 -31.62
C LYS A 542 -1.14 -6.64 -31.94
N VAL A 543 -1.28 -5.37 -32.30
CA VAL A 543 -0.15 -4.46 -32.59
C VAL A 543 0.60 -4.08 -31.30
N LEU A 544 -0.11 -3.79 -30.21
CA LEU A 544 0.49 -3.52 -28.90
C LEU A 544 1.23 -4.75 -28.37
N LEU A 545 0.62 -5.93 -28.46
CA LEU A 545 1.26 -7.19 -28.09
C LEU A 545 2.48 -7.49 -28.98
N ALA A 546 2.41 -7.25 -30.29
CA ALA A 546 3.56 -7.41 -31.18
C ALA A 546 4.70 -6.43 -30.84
N LYS A 547 4.37 -5.19 -30.47
CA LYS A 547 5.34 -4.18 -30.01
C LYS A 547 5.96 -4.58 -28.67
N TRP A 548 5.15 -5.16 -27.77
CA TRP A 548 5.55 -5.62 -26.45
C TRP A 548 6.43 -6.89 -26.53
N LEU A 549 6.04 -7.88 -27.34
CA LEU A 549 6.83 -9.08 -27.66
C LEU A 549 8.13 -8.74 -28.40
N ARG A 550 8.14 -7.69 -29.23
CA ARG A 550 9.36 -7.19 -29.88
C ARG A 550 10.34 -6.59 -28.87
N LYS A 551 9.85 -5.94 -27.80
CA LYS A 551 10.70 -5.40 -26.73
C LYS A 551 11.37 -6.54 -25.93
N LEU A 552 10.58 -7.55 -25.52
CA LEU A 552 11.08 -8.79 -24.90
C LEU A 552 12.14 -9.52 -25.75
N LYS A 553 12.00 -9.51 -27.08
CA LYS A 553 12.94 -10.16 -28.00
C LYS A 553 14.29 -9.42 -28.10
N ILE A 554 14.31 -8.12 -27.86
CA ILE A 554 15.49 -7.26 -28.00
C ILE A 554 16.26 -7.18 -26.68
N GLU A 555 15.57 -7.14 -25.53
CA GLU A 555 16.19 -6.93 -24.21
C GLU A 555 16.59 -8.25 -23.51
N ASP A 556 15.84 -9.35 -23.67
CA ASP A 556 16.00 -10.54 -22.80
C ASP A 556 16.40 -11.85 -23.52
N HIS A 557 16.60 -11.85 -24.85
CA HIS A 557 16.93 -13.04 -25.67
C HIS A 557 16.06 -14.30 -25.45
N LEU A 558 14.91 -14.17 -24.78
CA LEU A 558 14.17 -15.28 -24.18
C LEU A 558 13.45 -16.19 -25.18
N TRP A 559 13.18 -15.67 -26.38
CA TRP A 559 12.60 -16.44 -27.47
C TRP A 559 13.45 -17.63 -27.91
N GLN A 560 14.76 -17.64 -27.63
CA GLN A 560 15.64 -18.78 -27.91
C GLN A 560 15.52 -19.91 -26.88
N LYS A 561 14.87 -19.68 -25.73
CA LYS A 561 14.60 -20.71 -24.71
C LYS A 561 13.18 -21.28 -24.78
N LEU A 562 12.26 -20.56 -25.42
CA LEU A 562 10.84 -20.94 -25.58
C LEU A 562 10.54 -21.62 -26.93
N LEU A 563 11.43 -21.49 -27.92
CA LEU A 563 11.46 -22.29 -29.15
C LEU A 563 12.36 -23.50 -28.95
#